data_AF-A0A485B1E4-F1
#
_entry.id   AF-A0A485B1E4-F1
#
_cell.length_a   1.000
_cell.length_b   1.000
_cell.length_c   1.000
_cell.angle_alpha   90.00
_cell.angle_beta   90.00
_cell.angle_gamma   90.00
#
_symmetry.space_group_name_H-M   'P 1'
#
loop_
_entity.id
_entity.type
_entity.pdbx_description
1 polymer ?
#
loop_
_entity_poly.entity_id
_entity_poly.type
_entity_poly.pdbx_seq_one_letter_code
_entity_poly.pdbx_strand_id
1 'polypeptide(L)'
;MSEASILDMCCGSRMFWFDKQDERAVFTDIRAEEHELCDGRRLVISPDLIADFRALPFADASFPVVVFDPPHLERVGENAWIGKKYGRLNKDTWRDDLRAGFKEAFRVLWPQGVLIFKWNETQIPVSQILALTDVKPIIGQRTGKSDKTHWIIFVKGGVA
;
A
#
# COMPACT_ATOMS: atom_id res chain seq x y z
N MET A 1 -14.39 10.07 -19.94
CA MET A 1 -13.55 9.87 -18.74
C MET A 1 -12.89 8.52 -18.93
N SER A 2 -11.57 8.44 -19.00
CA SER A 2 -10.89 7.14 -19.07
C SER A 2 -11.17 6.38 -17.78
N GLU A 3 -11.53 5.10 -17.89
CA GLU A 3 -11.58 4.24 -16.71
C GLU A 3 -10.17 4.15 -16.11
N ALA A 4 -10.05 4.48 -14.82
CA ALA A 4 -8.78 4.37 -14.11
C ALA A 4 -8.32 2.91 -14.09
N SER A 5 -7.06 2.67 -14.47
CA SER A 5 -6.49 1.33 -14.63
C SER A 5 -5.65 0.90 -13.43
N ILE A 6 -5.34 1.82 -12.52
CA ILE A 6 -4.50 1.56 -11.35
C ILE A 6 -5.28 1.91 -10.10
N LEU A 7 -5.22 1.04 -9.09
CA LEU A 7 -5.63 1.38 -7.72
C LEU A 7 -4.38 1.49 -6.86
N ASP A 8 -4.17 2.63 -6.21
CA ASP A 8 -3.28 2.73 -5.04
C ASP A 8 -4.11 2.62 -3.77
N MET A 9 -4.03 1.47 -3.10
CA MET A 9 -4.89 1.17 -1.96
C MET A 9 -4.40 1.76 -0.62
N CYS A 10 -3.22 2.42 -0.61
CA CYS A 10 -2.61 3.03 0.58
C CYS A 10 -1.76 4.26 0.18
N CYS A 11 -2.36 5.24 -0.50
CA CYS A 11 -1.60 6.22 -1.26
C CYS A 11 -0.73 7.18 -0.43
N GLY A 12 -1.05 7.40 0.85
CA GLY A 12 -0.37 8.38 1.70
C GLY A 12 -0.20 9.73 1.00
N SER A 13 1.03 10.23 0.97
CA SER A 13 1.39 11.49 0.26
C SER A 13 1.91 11.27 -1.18
N ARG A 14 1.61 10.10 -1.76
CA ARG A 14 1.91 9.71 -3.15
C ARG A 14 3.40 9.84 -3.50
N MET A 15 4.27 9.41 -2.58
CA MET A 15 5.70 9.76 -2.61
C MET A 15 6.51 9.12 -3.74
N PHE A 16 6.16 7.89 -4.13
CA PHE A 16 6.89 7.16 -5.17
C PHE A 16 6.29 7.36 -6.57
N TRP A 17 5.16 8.07 -6.66
CA TRP A 17 4.54 8.41 -7.92
C TRP A 17 5.34 9.51 -8.61
N PHE A 18 5.63 9.33 -9.90
CA PHE A 18 6.25 10.37 -10.73
C PHE A 18 5.31 11.56 -10.91
N ASP A 19 4.05 11.28 -11.25
CA ASP A 19 2.97 12.24 -11.23
C ASP A 19 2.01 11.90 -10.07
N LYS A 20 1.89 12.83 -9.12
CA LYS A 20 1.00 12.65 -7.96
C LYS A 20 -0.48 12.81 -8.31
N GLN A 21 -0.80 13.28 -9.50
CA GLN A 21 -2.16 13.47 -10.01
C GLN A 21 -2.41 12.59 -11.25
N ASP A 22 -1.68 11.48 -11.38
CA ASP A 22 -1.80 10.58 -12.52
C ASP A 22 -3.24 10.08 -12.69
N GLU A 23 -3.92 10.56 -13.73
CA GLU A 23 -5.35 10.28 -13.98
C GLU A 23 -5.66 8.81 -14.27
N ARG A 24 -4.62 7.98 -14.49
CA ARG A 24 -4.77 6.53 -14.65
C ARG A 24 -5.02 5.83 -13.32
N ALA A 25 -4.76 6.50 -12.19
CA ALA A 25 -4.85 5.92 -10.87
C ALA A 25 -6.03 6.47 -10.06
N VAL A 26 -6.65 5.59 -9.28
CA VAL A 26 -7.48 5.96 -8.13
C VAL A 26 -6.63 5.83 -6.89
N PHE A 27 -6.53 6.92 -6.13
CA PHE A 27 -5.76 6.98 -4.90
C PHE A 27 -6.69 6.83 -3.69
N THR A 28 -6.44 5.84 -2.83
CA THR A 28 -7.19 5.63 -1.60
C THR A 28 -6.29 5.58 -0.38
N ASP A 29 -6.77 6.11 0.74
CA ASP A 29 -6.13 6.03 2.06
C ASP A 29 -7.26 6.11 3.09
N ILE A 30 -7.07 5.52 4.27
CA ILE A 30 -8.04 5.63 5.36
C ILE A 30 -8.04 7.04 5.99
N ARG A 31 -7.03 7.84 5.65
CA ARG A 31 -6.80 9.19 6.18
C ARG A 31 -7.03 10.25 5.11
N ALA A 32 -7.53 11.41 5.54
CA ALA A 32 -7.46 12.67 4.82
C ALA A 32 -6.95 13.72 5.81
N GLU A 33 -5.66 14.05 5.71
CA GLU A 33 -4.95 14.77 6.76
C GLU A 33 -3.94 15.76 6.19
N GLU A 34 -3.71 16.81 6.96
CA GLU A 34 -2.72 17.83 6.67
C GLU A 34 -1.93 18.16 7.94
N HIS A 35 -0.61 18.18 7.84
CA HIS A 35 0.28 18.52 8.93
C HIS A 35 1.40 19.45 8.46
N GLU A 36 1.76 20.41 9.29
CA GLU A 36 3.03 21.14 9.16
C GLU A 36 4.12 20.42 9.97
N LEU A 37 5.29 20.27 9.37
CA LEU A 37 6.43 19.58 9.97
C LEU A 37 7.25 20.56 10.80
N CYS A 38 8.06 20.03 11.72
CA CYS A 38 8.95 20.86 12.54
C CYS A 38 9.98 21.67 11.72
N ASP A 39 10.20 21.31 10.45
CA ASP A 39 11.06 22.03 9.51
C ASP A 39 10.28 22.86 8.48
N GLY A 40 8.98 23.11 8.72
CA GLY A 40 8.11 23.94 7.88
C GLY A 40 7.61 23.26 6.60
N ARG A 41 8.02 22.02 6.31
CA ARG A 41 7.43 21.26 5.20
C ARG A 41 5.98 20.91 5.51
N ARG A 42 5.18 20.67 4.46
CA ARG A 42 3.77 20.24 4.58
C ARG A 42 3.65 18.76 4.22
N LEU A 43 3.00 17.98 5.07
CA LEU A 43 2.51 16.66 4.74
C LEU A 43 1.03 16.77 4.38
N VAL A 44 0.68 16.38 3.16
CA VAL A 44 -0.71 16.29 2.72
C VAL A 44 -0.99 14.85 2.33
N ILE A 45 -2.02 14.28 2.96
CA ILE A 45 -2.63 13.01 2.58
C ILE A 45 -4.03 13.35 2.11
N SER A 46 -4.24 13.32 0.80
CA SER A 46 -5.50 13.69 0.16
C SER A 46 -5.81 12.60 -0.87
N PRO A 47 -6.46 11.49 -0.48
CA PRO A 47 -6.89 10.47 -1.44
C PRO A 47 -8.06 10.98 -2.29
N ASP A 48 -8.31 10.33 -3.42
CA ASP A 48 -9.53 10.58 -4.21
C ASP A 48 -10.75 9.97 -3.51
N LEU A 49 -10.53 8.86 -2.78
CA LEU A 49 -11.54 8.20 -1.97
C LEU A 49 -10.97 7.76 -0.62
N ILE A 50 -11.62 8.17 0.47
CA ILE A 50 -11.29 7.68 1.80
C ILE A 50 -11.80 6.24 1.93
N ALA A 51 -10.88 5.28 2.08
CA ALA A 51 -11.22 3.87 2.16
C ALA A 51 -10.24 3.11 3.06
N ASP A 52 -10.76 2.08 3.75
CA ASP A 52 -9.95 1.14 4.50
C ASP A 52 -9.49 0.03 3.55
N PHE A 53 -8.16 -0.17 3.45
CA PHE A 53 -7.59 -1.19 2.56
C PHE A 53 -8.05 -2.62 2.93
N ARG A 54 -8.56 -2.83 4.14
CA ARG A 54 -9.10 -4.12 4.63
C ARG A 54 -10.51 -4.41 4.09
N ALA A 55 -11.19 -3.41 3.56
CA ALA A 55 -12.55 -3.51 3.01
C ALA A 55 -12.74 -2.44 1.91
N LEU A 56 -12.19 -2.72 0.72
CA LEU A 56 -12.21 -1.78 -0.38
C LEU A 56 -13.60 -1.66 -1.02
N PRO A 57 -14.10 -0.44 -1.28
CA PRO A 57 -15.42 -0.19 -1.86
C PRO A 57 -15.46 -0.39 -3.39
N PHE A 58 -14.72 -1.37 -3.90
CA PHE A 58 -14.65 -1.72 -5.31
C PHE A 58 -15.16 -3.14 -5.54
N ALA A 59 -15.72 -3.39 -6.72
CA ALA A 59 -16.14 -4.73 -7.12
C ALA A 59 -14.93 -5.65 -7.33
N ASP A 60 -15.19 -6.96 -7.33
CA ASP A 60 -14.19 -7.96 -7.70
C ASP A 60 -13.67 -7.69 -9.11
N ALA A 61 -12.38 -7.91 -9.35
CA ALA A 61 -11.76 -7.74 -10.65
C ALA A 61 -12.10 -6.39 -11.31
N SER A 62 -11.87 -5.28 -10.60
CA SER A 62 -12.04 -3.92 -11.11
C SER A 62 -10.78 -3.36 -11.77
N PHE A 63 -9.58 -3.77 -11.36
CA PHE A 63 -8.33 -3.13 -11.81
C PHE A 63 -7.32 -4.12 -12.42
N PRO A 64 -6.65 -3.78 -13.54
CA PRO A 64 -5.52 -4.55 -14.06
C PRO A 64 -4.26 -4.40 -13.19
N VAL A 65 -4.10 -3.29 -12.47
CA VAL A 65 -2.95 -3.02 -11.60
C VAL A 65 -3.42 -2.52 -10.24
N VAL A 66 -2.87 -3.10 -9.16
CA VAL A 66 -3.06 -2.64 -7.78
C VAL A 66 -1.70 -2.37 -7.16
N VAL A 67 -1.57 -1.24 -6.46
CA VAL A 67 -0.41 -0.87 -5.66
C VAL A 67 -0.80 -0.96 -4.18
N PHE A 68 0.02 -1.67 -3.41
CA PHE A 68 -0.16 -1.85 -1.97
C PHE A 68 1.11 -1.46 -1.23
N ASP A 69 1.10 -0.29 -0.58
CA ASP A 69 2.19 0.25 0.27
C ASP A 69 1.64 0.56 1.67
N PRO A 70 1.27 -0.46 2.46
CA PRO A 70 0.68 -0.23 3.78
C PRO A 70 1.70 0.33 4.79
N PRO A 71 1.22 0.82 5.94
CA PRO A 71 2.10 1.13 7.06
C PRO A 71 2.99 -0.06 7.43
N HIS A 72 4.26 0.22 7.75
CA HIS A 72 5.28 -0.80 8.06
C HIS A 72 5.91 -0.62 9.45
N LEU A 73 5.33 0.24 10.27
CA LEU A 73 5.83 0.61 11.59
C LEU A 73 4.86 0.17 12.67
N GLU A 74 5.27 -0.78 13.49
CA GLU A 74 4.56 -1.23 14.68
C GLU A 74 4.97 -0.36 15.89
N ARG A 75 6.28 -0.15 16.04
CA ARG A 75 6.91 0.55 17.16
C ARG A 75 7.24 1.98 16.74
N VAL A 76 6.29 2.87 16.90
CA VAL A 76 6.46 4.31 16.65
C VAL A 76 5.75 5.07 17.76
N GLY A 77 6.39 6.09 18.32
CA GLY A 77 5.77 6.92 19.35
C GLY A 77 4.52 7.60 18.79
N GLU A 78 3.49 7.79 19.61
CA GLU A 78 2.18 8.30 19.17
C GLU A 78 2.27 9.65 18.44
N ASN A 79 3.20 10.50 18.86
CA ASN A 79 3.44 11.82 18.24
C ASN A 79 4.63 11.83 17.26
N ALA A 80 5.25 10.68 17.00
CA ALA A 80 6.43 10.64 16.15
C ALA A 80 6.05 10.90 14.69
N TRP A 81 6.75 11.87 14.09
CA TRP A 81 6.57 12.31 12.70
C TRP A 81 6.49 11.15 11.71
N ILE A 82 7.37 10.16 11.85
CA ILE A 82 7.43 8.99 10.96
C ILE A 82 6.10 8.22 10.95
N GLY A 83 5.40 8.15 12.08
CA GLY A 83 4.07 7.53 12.18
C GLY A 83 2.98 8.33 11.48
N LYS A 84 3.00 9.66 11.57
CA LYS A 84 2.09 10.53 10.79
C LYS A 84 2.31 10.35 9.28
N LYS A 85 3.58 10.32 8.86
CA LYS A 85 3.96 10.22 7.45
C LYS A 85 3.59 8.88 6.82
N TYR A 86 3.94 7.77 7.44
CA TYR A 86 3.80 6.43 6.86
C TYR A 86 2.64 5.62 7.45
N GLY A 87 1.88 6.20 8.38
CA GLY A 87 0.92 5.47 9.18
C GLY A 87 1.59 4.58 10.23
N ARG A 88 0.75 3.90 11.02
CA ARG A 88 1.16 2.97 12.07
C ARG A 88 0.34 1.70 11.98
N LEU A 89 1.00 0.57 12.13
CA LEU A 89 0.36 -0.72 12.30
C LEU A 89 -0.15 -0.87 13.74
N ASN A 90 -1.35 -1.41 13.89
CA ASN A 90 -1.85 -1.81 15.19
C ASN A 90 -1.05 -3.04 15.69
N LYS A 91 -0.40 -2.91 16.84
CA LYS A 91 0.49 -3.92 17.40
C LYS A 91 -0.18 -5.30 17.56
N ASP A 92 -1.46 -5.31 17.88
CA ASP A 92 -2.19 -6.53 18.19
C ASP A 92 -2.82 -7.18 16.95
N THR A 93 -3.16 -6.37 15.93
CA THR A 93 -3.95 -6.84 14.77
C THR A 93 -3.23 -6.79 13.44
N TRP A 94 -2.00 -6.25 13.36
CA TRP A 94 -1.37 -5.96 12.07
C TRP A 94 -1.25 -7.17 11.12
N ARG A 95 -1.08 -8.37 11.65
CA ARG A 95 -1.02 -9.59 10.83
C ARG A 95 -2.34 -9.85 10.13
N ASP A 96 -3.45 -9.68 10.85
CA ASP A 96 -4.79 -9.89 10.32
C ASP A 96 -5.19 -8.74 9.41
N ASP A 97 -4.81 -7.50 9.75
CA ASP A 97 -5.00 -6.34 8.88
C ASP A 97 -4.30 -6.55 7.54
N LEU A 98 -3.02 -6.93 7.52
CA LEU A 98 -2.28 -7.17 6.27
C LEU A 98 -2.80 -8.39 5.50
N ARG A 99 -3.25 -9.46 6.16
CA ARG A 99 -3.94 -10.58 5.49
C ARG A 99 -5.20 -10.11 4.78
N ALA A 100 -6.04 -9.32 5.46
CA ALA A 100 -7.23 -8.73 4.86
C ALA A 100 -6.87 -7.81 3.69
N GLY A 101 -5.81 -7.00 3.83
CA GLY A 101 -5.31 -6.15 2.76
C GLY A 101 -4.82 -6.92 1.54
N PHE A 102 -4.04 -7.98 1.70
CA PHE A 102 -3.66 -8.85 0.58
C PHE A 102 -4.90 -9.48 -0.07
N LYS A 103 -5.84 -9.99 0.73
CA LYS A 103 -7.08 -10.58 0.23
C LYS A 103 -7.86 -9.57 -0.63
N GLU A 104 -8.03 -8.34 -0.15
CA GLU A 104 -8.71 -7.28 -0.89
C GLU A 104 -7.94 -6.86 -2.14
N ALA A 105 -6.62 -6.70 -2.05
CA ALA A 105 -5.75 -6.40 -3.20
C ALA A 105 -5.95 -7.43 -4.32
N PHE A 106 -5.92 -8.73 -3.99
CA PHE A 106 -6.17 -9.78 -4.97
C PHE A 106 -7.64 -9.86 -5.39
N ARG A 107 -8.62 -9.54 -4.53
CA ARG A 107 -10.04 -9.56 -4.89
C ARG A 107 -10.33 -8.54 -6.00
N VAL A 108 -9.90 -7.29 -5.81
CA VAL A 108 -10.16 -6.20 -6.77
C VAL A 108 -9.28 -6.27 -8.01
N LEU A 109 -8.18 -7.03 -7.99
CA LEU A 109 -7.31 -7.23 -9.14
C LEU A 109 -7.96 -8.16 -10.19
N TRP A 110 -7.79 -7.85 -11.47
CA TRP A 110 -8.19 -8.71 -12.58
C TRP A 110 -7.49 -10.08 -12.50
N PRO A 111 -8.11 -11.15 -13.03
CA PRO A 111 -7.38 -12.38 -13.34
C PRO A 111 -6.14 -12.03 -14.19
N GLN A 112 -4.98 -12.58 -13.84
CA GLN A 112 -3.69 -12.26 -14.48
C GLN A 112 -3.23 -10.80 -14.33
N GLY A 113 -3.89 -9.99 -13.50
CA GLY A 113 -3.47 -8.64 -13.16
C GLY A 113 -2.23 -8.62 -12.26
N VAL A 114 -1.65 -7.43 -12.11
CA VAL A 114 -0.39 -7.19 -11.39
C VAL A 114 -0.62 -6.49 -10.05
N LEU A 115 -0.12 -7.09 -8.97
CA LEU A 115 -0.02 -6.43 -7.67
C LEU A 115 1.43 -5.97 -7.45
N ILE A 116 1.61 -4.67 -7.26
CA ILE A 116 2.88 -4.06 -6.86
C ILE A 116 2.82 -3.82 -5.36
N PHE A 117 3.62 -4.57 -4.61
CA PHE A 117 3.70 -4.47 -3.16
C PHE A 117 5.00 -3.79 -2.74
N LYS A 118 4.90 -2.77 -1.90
CA LYS A 118 6.07 -2.11 -1.31
C LYS A 118 6.12 -2.38 0.19
N TRP A 119 7.31 -2.71 0.68
CA TRP A 119 7.55 -2.95 2.10
C TRP A 119 8.89 -2.43 2.55
N ASN A 120 8.97 -1.83 3.74
CA ASN A 120 10.26 -1.56 4.39
C ASN A 120 10.43 -2.46 5.61
N GLU A 121 11.48 -3.29 5.60
CA GLU A 121 11.65 -4.34 6.60
C GLU A 121 12.38 -3.88 7.88
N THR A 122 12.46 -2.57 8.14
CA THR A 122 13.20 -2.04 9.29
C THR A 122 12.75 -2.62 10.63
N GLN A 123 11.46 -2.91 10.80
CA GLN A 123 10.91 -3.46 12.05
C GLN A 123 10.42 -4.90 11.93
N ILE A 124 9.86 -5.26 10.77
CA ILE A 124 9.24 -6.55 10.53
C ILE A 124 9.88 -7.11 9.25
N PRO A 125 10.56 -8.27 9.33
CA PRO A 125 11.18 -8.92 8.19
C PRO A 125 10.17 -9.18 7.07
N VAL A 126 10.58 -8.96 5.82
CA VAL A 126 9.71 -9.19 4.65
C VAL A 126 9.20 -10.63 4.57
N SER A 127 9.96 -11.61 5.08
CA SER A 127 9.56 -13.02 5.13
C SER A 127 8.30 -13.25 5.97
N GLN A 128 8.10 -12.50 7.05
CA GLN A 128 6.88 -12.59 7.86
C GLN A 128 5.67 -12.06 7.09
N ILE A 129 5.86 -11.06 6.24
CA ILE A 129 4.79 -10.45 5.45
C ILE A 129 4.40 -11.35 4.28
N LEU A 130 5.39 -11.92 3.58
CA LEU A 130 5.13 -12.85 2.48
C LEU A 130 4.42 -14.13 2.93
N ALA A 131 4.53 -14.50 4.21
CA ALA A 131 3.77 -15.60 4.80
C ALA A 131 2.28 -15.27 5.05
N LEU A 132 1.84 -14.03 4.83
CA LEU A 132 0.44 -13.59 5.01
C LEU A 132 -0.41 -13.75 3.74
N THR A 133 0.17 -14.25 2.64
CA THR A 133 -0.54 -14.53 1.40
C THR A 133 -0.09 -15.85 0.81
N ASP A 134 -1.02 -16.59 0.20
CA ASP A 134 -0.71 -17.83 -0.52
C ASP A 134 -0.14 -17.57 -1.91
N VAL A 135 -0.39 -16.39 -2.48
CA VAL A 135 0.11 -16.00 -3.80
C VAL A 135 1.62 -15.76 -3.72
N LYS A 136 2.39 -16.41 -4.59
CA LYS A 136 3.85 -16.30 -4.59
C LYS A 136 4.31 -15.11 -5.43
N PRO A 137 5.30 -14.33 -4.96
CA PRO A 137 5.84 -13.22 -5.72
C PRO A 137 6.63 -13.73 -6.94
N ILE A 138 6.65 -12.95 -8.01
CA ILE A 138 7.31 -13.29 -9.28
C ILE A 138 8.59 -12.47 -9.52
N ILE A 139 8.66 -11.24 -9.01
CA ILE A 139 9.81 -10.33 -9.18
C ILE A 139 10.01 -9.59 -7.86
N GLY A 140 11.28 -9.35 -7.51
CA GLY A 140 11.63 -8.56 -6.34
C GLY A 140 12.85 -7.66 -6.60
N GLN A 141 12.80 -6.44 -6.08
CA GLN A 141 13.93 -5.51 -6.07
C GLN A 141 14.09 -4.92 -4.67
N ARG A 142 15.34 -4.88 -4.19
CA ARG A 142 15.71 -4.17 -2.95
C ARG A 142 16.32 -2.82 -3.28
N THR A 143 15.97 -1.82 -2.49
CA THR A 143 16.36 -0.41 -2.70
C THR A 143 16.57 0.31 -1.37
N GLY A 144 17.08 1.53 -1.45
CA GLY A 144 17.25 2.43 -0.32
C GLY A 144 18.51 2.15 0.50
N LYS A 145 18.70 2.91 1.57
CA LYS A 145 19.87 2.77 2.44
C LYS A 145 19.80 1.41 3.15
N SER A 146 20.84 0.60 2.96
CA SER A 146 20.93 -0.77 3.50
C SER A 146 19.93 -1.78 2.92
N ASP A 147 19.39 -1.52 1.72
CA ASP A 147 18.54 -2.48 0.97
C ASP A 147 17.28 -2.96 1.71
N LYS A 148 16.76 -2.13 2.63
CA LYS A 148 15.61 -2.47 3.48
C LYS A 148 14.26 -2.23 2.82
N THR A 149 14.19 -1.50 1.71
CA THR A 149 12.93 -1.27 0.98
C THR A 149 12.82 -2.28 -0.14
N HIS A 150 11.76 -3.07 -0.11
CA HIS A 150 11.42 -4.10 -1.07
C HIS A 150 10.29 -3.62 -1.95
N TRP A 151 10.48 -3.75 -3.26
CA TRP A 151 9.43 -3.74 -4.26
C TRP A 151 9.22 -5.17 -4.73
N ILE A 152 8.01 -5.69 -4.57
CA ILE A 152 7.67 -7.08 -4.82
C ILE A 152 6.47 -7.12 -5.73
N ILE A 153 6.55 -7.90 -6.79
CA ILE A 153 5.50 -7.98 -7.79
C ILE A 153 4.88 -9.37 -7.73
N PHE A 154 3.54 -9.42 -7.75
CA PHE A 154 2.76 -10.64 -7.86
C PHE A 154 1.90 -10.57 -9.13
N VAL A 155 1.54 -11.74 -9.65
CA VAL A 155 0.52 -11.88 -10.70
C VAL A 155 -0.59 -12.77 -10.14
N LYS A 156 -1.83 -12.29 -10.19
CA LYS A 156 -2.99 -13.09 -9.75
C LYS A 156 -3.22 -14.24 -10.72
N GLY A 157 -3.56 -15.42 -10.19
CA GLY A 157 -3.91 -16.58 -11.01
C GLY A 157 -5.01 -16.26 -12.03
N GLY A 158 -4.96 -16.93 -13.18
CA GLY A 158 -6.06 -16.91 -14.14
C GLY A 158 -7.28 -17.68 -13.61
N VAL A 159 -8.46 -17.40 -14.15
CA VAL A 159 -9.58 -18.33 -14.06
C VAL A 159 -9.28 -19.44 -15.06
N ALA A 160 -9.26 -20.70 -14.60
CA ALA A 160 -9.11 -21.87 -15.47
C ALA A 160 -10.33 -22.03 -16.40
#